data_AF-A0A2D0A3B2-F1
#
_entry.id   AF-A0A2D0A3B2-F1
#
_cell.length_a   1.000
_cell.length_b   1.000
_cell.length_c   1.000
_cell.angle_alpha   90.00
_cell.angle_beta   90.00
_cell.angle_gamma   90.00
#
_symmetry.space_group_name_H-M   'P 1'
#
loop_
_entity.id
_entity.type
_entity.pdbx_description
1 polymer ?
#
loop_
_entity_poly.entity_id
_entity_poly.type
_entity_poly.pdbx_seq_one_letter_code
_entity_poly.pdbx_strand_id
1 'polypeptide(L)'
;MKNEYQFWQDLARTINPGWSVRVDPLSTNTAGATLAGNDVFIYVVDVANGWFGAGALLSSDAPKIATWASDQLAAESSILTVGSINTADVAGKAIALCGARGAGAADPEVAAAVGMTTAALQATQTYARAVPANRQRGESDMAGHWVYLAYRTRNGQGIITRPIWVSSVHPGIGRAGRFLDPSDLMLLVRTVVQSETASSQTMVGRGLAAEGGAIVSPKILAY
;
A
#
# COMPACT_ATOMS: atom_id res chain seq x y z
N MET A 1 5.89 15.86 21.94
CA MET A 1 5.28 15.45 20.66
C MET A 1 6.07 14.37 19.91
N LYS A 2 7.40 14.48 19.75
CA LYS A 2 8.22 13.35 19.23
C LYS A 2 7.98 12.02 19.99
N ASN A 3 7.77 12.10 21.31
CA ASN A 3 7.60 10.93 22.17
C ASN A 3 6.31 10.13 21.90
N GLU A 4 5.20 10.78 21.53
CA GLU A 4 3.92 10.10 21.29
C GLU A 4 3.89 9.44 19.91
N TYR A 5 4.39 10.14 18.90
CA TYR A 5 4.59 9.59 17.57
C TYR A 5 5.52 8.37 17.60
N GLN A 6 6.65 8.49 18.29
CA GLN A 6 7.59 7.38 18.49
C GLN A 6 6.93 6.22 19.24
N PHE A 7 6.16 6.52 20.30
CA PHE A 7 5.40 5.51 21.04
C PHE A 7 4.43 4.73 20.14
N TRP A 8 3.62 5.41 19.31
CA TRP A 8 2.68 4.74 18.41
C TRP A 8 3.38 3.96 17.30
N GLN A 9 4.51 4.46 16.78
CA GLN A 9 5.33 3.69 15.85
C GLN A 9 5.89 2.43 16.48
N ASP A 10 6.45 2.53 17.69
CA ASP A 10 7.03 1.39 18.39
C ASP A 10 5.96 0.38 18.79
N LEU A 11 4.77 0.84 19.21
CA LEU A 11 3.62 -0.02 19.44
C LEU A 11 3.19 -0.72 18.14
N ALA A 12 3.05 0.03 17.04
CA ALA A 12 2.64 -0.54 15.76
C ALA A 12 3.65 -1.56 15.22
N ARG A 13 4.94 -1.38 15.48
CA ARG A 13 5.98 -2.38 15.18
C ARG A 13 5.92 -3.59 16.10
N THR A 14 5.63 -3.37 17.38
CA THR A 14 5.51 -4.45 18.38
C THR A 14 4.36 -5.39 18.03
N ILE A 15 3.22 -4.83 17.60
CA ILE A 15 2.04 -5.62 17.22
C ILE A 15 2.16 -6.21 15.79
N ASN A 16 3.03 -5.66 14.93
CA ASN A 16 3.28 -6.15 13.57
C ASN A 16 4.77 -6.49 13.37
N PRO A 17 5.29 -7.55 14.02
CA PRO A 17 6.70 -7.89 13.95
C PRO A 17 7.12 -8.22 12.52
N GLY A 18 8.25 -7.65 12.08
CA GLY A 18 8.79 -7.86 10.74
C GLY A 18 8.22 -6.95 9.65
N TRP A 19 7.30 -6.03 10.00
CA TRP A 19 6.77 -5.04 9.05
C TRP A 19 7.45 -3.68 9.19
N SER A 20 7.64 -3.01 8.06
CA SER A 20 8.12 -1.63 8.02
C SER A 20 6.96 -0.65 8.17
N VAL A 21 6.54 -0.41 9.42
CA VAL A 21 5.36 0.42 9.73
C VAL A 21 5.72 1.90 9.93
N ARG A 22 5.02 2.76 9.22
CA ARG A 22 4.99 4.22 9.35
C ARG A 22 3.62 4.67 9.82
N VAL A 23 3.61 5.45 10.90
CA VAL A 23 2.51 6.38 11.17
C VAL A 23 2.97 7.70 10.56
N ASP A 24 2.21 8.31 9.67
CA ASP A 24 2.73 9.38 8.81
C ASP A 24 2.74 10.76 9.49
N PRO A 25 3.81 11.57 9.38
CA PRO A 25 3.78 13.01 9.64
C PRO A 25 3.43 13.87 8.41
N LEU A 26 3.16 13.28 7.23
CA LEU A 26 2.60 13.98 6.05
C LEU A 26 1.20 14.56 6.32
N SER A 27 0.56 14.11 7.40
CA SER A 27 -0.46 14.86 8.11
C SER A 27 0.13 16.19 8.57
N THR A 28 -0.15 17.26 7.84
CA THR A 28 0.17 18.64 8.23
C THR A 28 -0.64 19.12 9.45
N ASN A 29 -1.33 18.20 10.13
CA ASN A 29 -2.09 18.49 11.32
C ASN A 29 -1.13 18.75 12.47
N THR A 30 -0.92 20.03 12.76
CA THR A 30 -0.10 20.55 13.87
C THR A 30 -0.70 20.20 15.25
N ALA A 31 -1.84 19.51 15.28
CA ALA A 31 -2.43 18.91 16.48
C ALA A 31 -2.34 17.37 16.42
N GLY A 32 -1.30 16.81 17.03
CA GLY A 32 -1.26 15.44 17.57
C GLY A 32 -1.94 14.33 16.75
N ALA A 33 -1.45 14.00 15.55
CA ALA A 33 -1.90 12.83 14.81
C ALA A 33 -1.55 11.54 15.56
N THR A 34 -2.50 11.05 16.37
CA THR A 34 -2.44 9.74 17.02
C THR A 34 -2.91 8.68 16.03
N LEU A 35 -2.44 7.43 16.19
CA LEU A 35 -2.92 6.31 15.38
C LEU A 35 -4.46 6.20 15.43
N ALA A 36 -5.06 6.51 16.57
CA ALA A 36 -6.51 6.51 16.81
C ALA A 36 -7.28 7.50 15.93
N GLY A 37 -6.63 8.57 15.46
CA GLY A 37 -7.25 9.54 14.56
C GLY A 37 -7.28 9.10 13.09
N ASN A 38 -6.41 8.17 12.69
CA ASN A 38 -6.28 7.76 11.30
C ASN A 38 -7.44 6.84 10.86
N ASP A 39 -7.98 7.12 9.68
CA ASP A 39 -9.08 6.37 9.05
C ASP A 39 -8.65 5.67 7.76
N VAL A 40 -7.44 5.94 7.25
CA VAL A 40 -6.87 5.30 6.07
C VAL A 40 -5.60 4.54 6.45
N PHE A 41 -5.58 3.24 6.14
CA PHE A 41 -4.46 2.35 6.41
C PHE A 41 -3.98 1.73 5.11
N ILE A 42 -2.74 2.01 4.71
CA ILE A 42 -2.14 1.53 3.48
C ILE A 42 -1.13 0.44 3.81
N TYR A 43 -1.18 -0.67 3.08
CA TYR A 43 -0.23 -1.77 3.15
C TYR A 43 0.38 -1.94 1.77
N VAL A 44 1.70 -1.95 1.70
CA VAL A 44 2.45 -2.18 0.47
C VAL A 44 3.24 -3.46 0.58
N VAL A 45 3.17 -4.29 -0.46
CA VAL A 45 3.78 -5.62 -0.46
C VAL A 45 4.59 -5.82 -1.73
N ASP A 46 5.88 -6.09 -1.57
CA ASP A 46 6.68 -6.62 -2.68
C ASP A 46 6.58 -8.16 -2.68
N VAL A 47 5.84 -8.69 -3.66
CA VAL A 47 5.53 -10.11 -3.72
C VAL A 47 6.76 -10.96 -3.97
N ALA A 48 7.77 -10.43 -4.67
CA ALA A 48 8.97 -11.17 -5.02
C ALA A 48 9.82 -11.53 -3.79
N ASN A 49 9.93 -10.61 -2.83
CA ASN A 49 10.80 -10.76 -1.67
C ASN A 49 10.01 -11.00 -0.37
N GLY A 50 8.70 -10.75 -0.37
CA GLY A 50 7.85 -10.84 0.82
C GLY A 50 8.13 -9.70 1.80
N TRP A 51 8.48 -8.53 1.26
CA TRP A 51 8.67 -7.32 2.06
C TRP A 51 7.32 -6.62 2.28
N PHE A 52 7.11 -6.13 3.50
CA PHE A 52 5.88 -5.47 3.93
C PHE A 52 6.20 -4.08 4.48
N GLY A 53 5.54 -3.07 3.92
CA GLY A 53 5.47 -1.72 4.46
C GLY A 53 4.03 -1.36 4.80
N ALA A 54 3.83 -0.53 5.81
CA ALA A 54 2.50 -0.04 6.17
C ALA A 54 2.54 1.45 6.50
N GLY A 55 1.44 2.14 6.23
CA GLY A 55 1.21 3.56 6.43
C GLY A 55 -0.16 3.82 7.04
N ALA A 56 -0.28 4.81 7.93
CA ALA A 56 -1.57 5.30 8.39
C ALA A 56 -1.63 6.82 8.24
N LEU A 57 -2.75 7.31 7.71
CA LEU A 57 -3.00 8.74 7.46
C LEU A 57 -4.46 9.10 7.71
N LEU A 58 -4.72 10.40 7.82
CA LEU A 58 -6.05 10.96 7.76
C LEU A 58 -6.50 11.08 6.30
N SER A 59 -7.74 10.72 6.02
CA SER A 59 -8.36 10.86 4.70
C SER A 59 -8.37 12.29 4.19
N SER A 60 -8.40 13.28 5.09
CA SER A 60 -8.26 14.70 4.75
C SER A 60 -6.92 15.06 4.12
N ASP A 61 -5.88 14.24 4.33
CA ASP A 61 -4.55 14.45 3.76
C ASP A 61 -4.33 13.68 2.45
N ALA A 62 -5.24 12.78 2.07
CA ALA A 62 -5.14 12.02 0.82
C ALA A 62 -5.01 12.92 -0.43
N PRO A 63 -5.76 14.05 -0.57
CA PRO A 63 -5.55 14.97 -1.70
C PRO A 63 -4.16 15.61 -1.73
N LYS A 64 -3.60 15.96 -0.56
CA LYS A 64 -2.25 16.56 -0.48
C LYS A 64 -1.18 15.57 -0.90
N ILE A 65 -1.32 14.31 -0.50
CA ILE A 65 -0.43 13.23 -0.89
C ILE A 65 -0.54 12.95 -2.39
N ALA A 66 -1.75 13.03 -2.96
CA ALA A 66 -1.96 12.92 -4.40
C ALA A 66 -1.23 14.02 -5.18
N THR A 67 -1.32 15.27 -4.72
CA THR A 67 -0.59 16.41 -5.29
C THR A 67 0.91 16.21 -5.16
N TRP A 68 1.42 15.90 -3.97
CA TRP A 68 2.83 15.63 -3.74
C TRP A 68 3.35 14.51 -4.65
N ALA A 69 2.62 13.39 -4.77
CA ALA A 69 3.02 12.29 -5.63
C ALA A 69 3.03 12.70 -7.11
N SER A 70 2.04 13.48 -7.55
CA SER A 70 1.98 14.03 -8.91
C SER A 70 3.15 14.97 -9.21
N ASP A 71 3.55 15.80 -8.24
CA ASP A 71 4.72 16.68 -8.37
C ASP A 71 6.02 15.88 -8.48
N GLN A 72 6.15 14.79 -7.70
CA GLN A 72 7.30 13.88 -7.77
C GLN A 72 7.37 13.15 -9.13
N LEU A 73 6.22 12.69 -9.62
CA LEU A 73 6.07 12.12 -10.97
C LEU A 73 6.46 13.13 -12.07
N ALA A 74 6.03 14.39 -11.94
CA ALA A 74 6.38 15.46 -12.88
C ALA A 74 7.90 15.75 -12.86
N ALA A 75 8.51 15.75 -11.68
CA ALA A 75 9.96 15.90 -11.54
C ALA A 75 10.73 14.74 -12.19
N GLU A 76 10.30 13.49 -12.00
CA GLU A 76 10.94 12.30 -12.58
C GLU A 76 10.70 12.16 -14.10
N SER A 77 9.49 12.47 -14.56
CA SER A 77 9.12 12.41 -15.99
C SER A 77 9.79 13.49 -16.84
N SER A 78 10.22 14.61 -16.24
CA SER A 78 11.04 15.62 -16.93
C SER A 78 12.43 15.10 -17.35
N ILE A 79 12.87 13.98 -16.79
CA ILE A 79 14.15 13.33 -17.06
C ILE A 79 13.98 12.10 -18.00
N LEU A 80 12.77 11.54 -18.09
CA LEU A 80 12.49 10.30 -18.81
C LEU A 80 11.54 10.54 -19.99
N THR A 81 12.10 10.90 -21.15
CA THR A 81 11.43 10.78 -22.44
C THR A 81 11.46 9.33 -22.89
N VAL A 82 10.37 8.57 -22.62
CA VAL A 82 9.82 7.44 -23.41
C VAL A 82 8.75 6.74 -22.55
N GLY A 83 7.48 6.81 -22.99
CA GLY A 83 6.34 6.13 -22.38
C GLY A 83 5.60 6.95 -21.31
N SER A 84 4.26 6.86 -21.27
CA SER A 84 3.45 7.48 -20.23
C SER A 84 3.60 6.71 -18.91
N ILE A 85 4.59 7.08 -18.10
CA ILE A 85 4.73 6.58 -16.73
C ILE A 85 3.50 7.05 -15.94
N ASN A 86 2.76 6.12 -15.34
CA ASN A 86 1.61 6.44 -14.50
C ASN A 86 1.92 6.27 -13.00
N THR A 87 1.00 6.68 -12.13
CA THR A 87 1.14 6.60 -10.68
C THR A 87 1.31 5.17 -10.16
N ALA A 88 0.69 4.18 -10.83
CA ALA A 88 0.83 2.77 -10.46
C ALA A 88 2.24 2.24 -10.78
N ASP A 89 2.83 2.64 -11.91
CA ASP A 89 4.20 2.25 -12.27
C ASP A 89 5.21 2.78 -11.25
N VAL A 90 5.05 4.04 -10.83
CA VAL A 90 5.92 4.67 -9.83
C VAL A 90 5.72 4.05 -8.45
N ALA A 91 4.48 3.83 -8.02
CA ALA A 91 4.21 3.15 -6.75
C ALA A 91 4.80 1.73 -6.74
N GLY A 92 4.60 0.95 -7.82
CA GLY A 92 5.17 -0.39 -7.96
C GLY A 92 6.69 -0.39 -7.88
N LYS A 93 7.36 0.54 -8.58
CA LYS A 93 8.83 0.70 -8.53
C LYS A 93 9.32 1.08 -7.13
N ALA A 94 8.67 2.01 -6.45
CA ALA A 94 9.04 2.42 -5.09
C ALA A 94 8.93 1.25 -4.10
N ILE A 95 7.88 0.43 -4.23
CA ILE A 95 7.69 -0.79 -3.43
C ILE A 95 8.80 -1.81 -3.73
N ALA A 96 9.09 -2.07 -5.01
CA ALA A 96 10.16 -2.98 -5.39
C ALA A 96 11.54 -2.49 -4.92
N LEU A 97 11.82 -1.18 -4.95
CA LEU A 97 13.06 -0.63 -4.42
C LEU A 97 13.19 -0.89 -2.91
N CYS A 98 12.11 -0.60 -2.16
CA CYS A 98 12.06 -0.87 -0.73
C CYS A 98 12.24 -2.37 -0.42
N GLY A 99 11.57 -3.24 -1.18
CA GLY A 99 11.68 -4.68 -1.00
C GLY A 99 13.03 -5.27 -1.41
N ALA A 100 13.73 -4.69 -2.40
CA ALA A 100 15.05 -5.15 -2.83
C ALA A 100 16.13 -4.90 -1.77
N ARG A 101 16.03 -3.79 -1.04
CA ARG A 101 17.00 -3.40 -0.01
C ARG A 101 16.61 -3.81 1.41
N GLY A 102 15.43 -4.38 1.59
CA GLY A 102 14.90 -4.69 2.93
C GLY A 102 14.67 -3.44 3.77
N ALA A 103 14.09 -2.39 3.17
CA ALA A 103 13.92 -1.08 3.79
C ALA A 103 13.21 -1.19 5.14
N GLY A 104 13.80 -0.60 6.17
CA GLY A 104 13.24 -0.50 7.50
C GLY A 104 12.20 0.60 7.61
N ALA A 105 11.37 0.51 8.65
CA ALA A 105 10.36 1.51 8.95
C ALA A 105 10.92 2.94 9.05
N ALA A 106 12.17 3.16 9.45
CA ALA A 106 12.77 4.49 9.57
C ALA A 106 13.31 5.06 8.25
N ASP A 107 13.23 4.32 7.15
CA ASP A 107 13.74 4.78 5.86
C ASP A 107 12.74 5.72 5.14
N PRO A 108 13.19 6.86 4.60
CA PRO A 108 12.31 7.84 3.96
C PRO A 108 11.61 7.29 2.71
N GLU A 109 12.21 6.33 2.00
CA GLU A 109 11.58 5.74 0.82
C GLU A 109 10.36 4.89 1.16
N VAL A 110 10.24 4.38 2.40
CA VAL A 110 9.01 3.66 2.82
C VAL A 110 7.84 4.64 2.90
N ALA A 111 8.08 5.84 3.43
CA ALA A 111 7.07 6.91 3.42
C ALA A 111 6.74 7.34 1.98
N ALA A 112 7.75 7.47 1.12
CA ALA A 112 7.54 7.78 -0.28
C ALA A 112 6.72 6.71 -1.01
N ALA A 113 7.02 5.42 -0.81
CA ALA A 113 6.29 4.30 -1.40
C ALA A 113 4.83 4.27 -0.96
N VAL A 114 4.56 4.50 0.33
CA VAL A 114 3.19 4.64 0.88
C VAL A 114 2.46 5.83 0.26
N GLY A 115 3.10 7.00 0.17
CA GLY A 115 2.50 8.20 -0.44
C GLY A 115 2.17 8.01 -1.92
N MET A 116 3.11 7.46 -2.70
CA MET A 116 2.91 7.16 -4.12
C MET A 116 1.81 6.12 -4.31
N THR A 117 1.75 5.11 -3.45
CA THR A 117 0.67 4.11 -3.45
C THR A 117 -0.69 4.76 -3.17
N THR A 118 -0.75 5.69 -2.23
CA THR A 118 -1.99 6.43 -1.88
C THR A 118 -2.54 7.17 -3.11
N ALA A 119 -1.66 7.84 -3.85
CA ALA A 119 -2.03 8.49 -5.12
C ALA A 119 -2.42 7.47 -6.21
N ALA A 120 -1.68 6.37 -6.33
CA ALA A 120 -1.98 5.31 -7.28
C ALA A 120 -3.36 4.69 -7.04
N LEU A 121 -3.73 4.45 -5.79
CA LEU A 121 -5.02 3.89 -5.39
C LEU A 121 -6.19 4.73 -5.90
N GLN A 122 -6.11 6.05 -5.79
CA GLN A 122 -7.17 6.97 -6.22
C GLN A 122 -7.45 6.90 -7.74
N ALA A 123 -6.49 6.44 -8.53
CA ALA A 123 -6.65 6.23 -9.98
C ALA A 123 -7.25 4.84 -10.34
N THR A 124 -7.59 4.00 -9.35
CA THR A 124 -8.01 2.60 -9.60
C THR A 124 -9.52 2.42 -9.65
N GLN A 125 -9.98 1.40 -10.37
CA GLN A 125 -11.38 0.96 -10.31
C GLN A 125 -11.76 0.43 -8.91
N THR A 126 -10.80 -0.10 -8.14
CA THR A 126 -11.01 -0.50 -6.74
C THR A 126 -11.43 0.71 -5.91
N TYR A 127 -10.75 1.85 -6.06
CA TYR A 127 -11.13 3.09 -5.41
C TYR A 127 -12.50 3.59 -5.84
N ALA A 128 -12.78 3.62 -7.14
CA ALA A 128 -14.09 3.99 -7.66
C ALA A 128 -15.25 3.15 -7.10
N ARG A 129 -14.99 1.89 -6.69
CA ARG A 129 -15.96 1.00 -6.03
C ARG A 129 -16.03 1.19 -4.52
N ALA A 130 -14.92 1.52 -3.87
CA ALA A 130 -14.88 1.77 -2.43
C ALA A 130 -15.61 3.05 -2.03
N VAL A 131 -15.44 4.12 -2.82
CA VAL A 131 -16.05 5.44 -2.59
C VAL A 131 -17.56 5.38 -2.28
N PRO A 132 -18.42 4.80 -3.15
CA PRO A 132 -19.85 4.74 -2.85
C PRO A 132 -20.16 3.91 -1.60
N ALA A 133 -19.41 2.83 -1.35
CA ALA A 133 -19.58 2.02 -0.14
C ALA A 133 -19.21 2.79 1.13
N ASN A 134 -18.13 3.57 1.10
CA ASN A 134 -17.70 4.43 2.21
C ASN A 134 -18.73 5.53 2.48
N ARG A 135 -19.20 6.20 1.42
CA ARG A 135 -20.24 7.25 1.54
C ARG A 135 -21.55 6.72 2.13
N GLN A 136 -21.98 5.50 1.76
CA GLN A 136 -23.16 4.86 2.36
C GLN A 136 -23.03 4.63 3.87
N ARG A 137 -21.80 4.52 4.39
CA ARG A 137 -21.51 4.37 5.81
C ARG A 137 -21.19 5.68 6.52
N GLY A 138 -21.25 6.82 5.81
CA GLY A 138 -20.86 8.12 6.34
C GLY A 138 -19.35 8.27 6.60
N GLU A 139 -18.53 7.45 5.92
CA GLU A 139 -17.08 7.46 6.04
C GLU A 139 -16.45 8.28 4.90
N SER A 140 -15.18 8.65 5.07
CA SER A 140 -14.41 9.36 4.04
C SER A 140 -14.16 8.48 2.81
N ASP A 141 -13.95 9.09 1.65
CA ASP A 141 -13.79 8.38 0.37
C ASP A 141 -12.64 7.34 0.40
N MET A 142 -11.57 7.61 1.15
CA MET A 142 -10.41 6.72 1.33
C MET A 142 -10.47 5.87 2.59
N ALA A 143 -11.54 5.91 3.40
CA ALA A 143 -11.59 5.15 4.64
C ALA A 143 -11.38 3.63 4.45
N GLY A 144 -10.71 3.02 5.42
CA GLY A 144 -10.49 1.59 5.52
C GLY A 144 -9.05 1.16 5.26
N HIS A 145 -8.91 -0.11 4.88
CA HIS A 145 -7.65 -0.79 4.69
C HIS A 145 -7.38 -1.02 3.21
N TRP A 146 -6.24 -0.56 2.74
CA TRP A 146 -5.85 -0.64 1.34
C TRP A 146 -4.57 -1.45 1.21
N VAL A 147 -4.65 -2.60 0.56
CA VAL A 147 -3.49 -3.44 0.29
C VAL A 147 -3.08 -3.25 -1.15
N TYR A 148 -1.80 -3.04 -1.40
CA TYR A 148 -1.24 -2.81 -2.71
C TYR A 148 -0.09 -3.78 -2.95
N LEU A 149 -0.33 -4.76 -3.82
CA LEU A 149 0.66 -5.78 -4.16
C LEU A 149 1.45 -5.34 -5.38
N ALA A 150 2.77 -5.44 -5.32
CA ALA A 150 3.67 -5.26 -6.46
C ALA A 150 4.24 -6.62 -6.87
N TYR A 151 3.88 -7.08 -8.06
CA TYR A 151 4.40 -8.30 -8.66
C TYR A 151 5.53 -7.98 -9.63
N ARG A 152 6.74 -8.45 -9.32
CA ARG A 152 7.84 -8.43 -10.29
C ARG A 152 7.65 -9.57 -11.28
N THR A 153 7.65 -9.25 -12.57
CA THR A 153 7.48 -10.25 -13.62
C THR A 153 8.73 -11.10 -13.79
N ARG A 154 8.57 -12.37 -14.16
CA ARG A 154 9.72 -13.30 -14.34
C ARG A 154 10.61 -12.94 -15.51
N ASN A 155 10.06 -12.33 -16.55
CA ASN A 155 10.85 -11.82 -17.68
C ASN A 155 11.67 -10.55 -17.34
N GLY A 156 11.52 -10.00 -16.12
CA GLY A 156 12.24 -8.82 -15.64
C GLY A 156 11.81 -7.51 -16.28
N GLN A 157 10.76 -7.52 -17.11
CA GLN A 157 10.36 -6.36 -17.93
C GLN A 157 9.41 -5.40 -17.20
N GLY A 158 8.77 -5.81 -16.11
CA GLY A 158 7.73 -4.98 -15.51
C GLY A 158 7.38 -5.29 -14.06
N ILE A 159 6.59 -4.37 -13.50
CA ILE A 159 5.93 -4.53 -12.21
C ILE A 159 4.43 -4.40 -12.48
N ILE A 160 3.68 -5.45 -12.15
CA ILE A 160 2.22 -5.42 -12.21
C ILE A 160 1.71 -5.18 -10.80
N THR A 161 0.82 -4.20 -10.63
CA THR A 161 0.30 -3.80 -9.31
C THR A 161 -1.15 -4.21 -9.12
N ARG A 162 -1.52 -4.58 -7.89
CA ARG A 162 -2.87 -5.00 -7.52
C ARG A 162 -3.39 -4.25 -6.29
N PRO A 163 -4.39 -3.35 -6.46
CA PRO A 163 -5.08 -2.72 -5.35
C PRO A 163 -6.20 -3.61 -4.80
N ILE A 164 -6.29 -3.69 -3.48
CA ILE A 164 -7.31 -4.39 -2.71
C ILE A 164 -7.83 -3.42 -1.64
N TRP A 165 -9.13 -3.42 -1.41
CA TRP A 165 -9.76 -2.62 -0.36
C TRP A 165 -10.56 -3.52 0.58
N VAL A 166 -10.36 -3.32 1.88
CA VAL A 166 -11.11 -3.96 2.97
C VAL A 166 -11.73 -2.85 3.82
N SER A 167 -13.04 -2.92 3.99
CA SER A 167 -13.80 -1.95 4.78
C SER A 167 -13.36 -1.93 6.25
N SER A 168 -13.44 -0.75 6.86
CA SER A 168 -13.25 -0.43 8.28
C SER A 168 -14.27 -1.10 9.22
N VAL A 169 -15.31 -1.74 8.69
CA VAL A 169 -16.42 -2.36 9.45
C VAL A 169 -16.40 -3.90 9.34
N HIS A 170 -15.28 -4.49 8.92
CA HIS A 170 -15.20 -5.95 8.80
C HIS A 170 -15.37 -6.62 10.19
N PRO A 171 -16.21 -7.67 10.34
CA PRO A 171 -16.34 -8.38 11.61
C PRO A 171 -14.98 -8.89 12.09
N GLY A 172 -14.60 -8.58 13.34
CA GLY A 172 -13.27 -8.91 13.88
C GLY A 172 -12.18 -7.85 13.64
N ILE A 173 -12.42 -6.88 12.73
CA ILE A 173 -11.55 -5.72 12.46
C ILE A 173 -12.28 -4.48 13.00
N GLY A 174 -11.92 -4.10 14.22
CA GLY A 174 -12.42 -2.94 14.94
C GLY A 174 -12.29 -1.64 14.15
N ARG A 175 -13.18 -0.71 14.49
CA ARG A 175 -13.30 0.64 13.94
C ARG A 175 -11.94 1.37 13.89
N ALA A 176 -11.90 2.40 13.04
CA ALA A 176 -10.80 3.35 12.81
C ALA A 176 -9.79 3.44 13.99
N GLY A 177 -8.50 3.41 13.65
CA GLY A 177 -7.43 3.55 14.62
C GLY A 177 -6.53 2.34 14.84
N ARG A 178 -6.61 1.30 14.00
CA ARG A 178 -5.73 0.13 14.09
C ARG A 178 -5.39 -0.47 12.73
N PHE A 179 -4.20 -1.03 12.59
CA PHE A 179 -3.85 -1.87 11.44
C PHE A 179 -4.60 -3.22 11.51
N LEU A 180 -4.67 -3.90 10.36
CA LEU A 180 -5.14 -5.28 10.26
C LEU A 180 -4.25 -6.19 11.10
N ASP A 181 -4.83 -7.26 11.65
CA ASP A 181 -4.03 -8.31 12.26
C ASP A 181 -3.05 -8.87 11.21
N PRO A 182 -1.77 -9.10 11.56
CA PRO A 182 -0.79 -9.65 10.63
C PRO A 182 -1.26 -10.94 9.97
N SER A 183 -1.94 -11.81 10.71
CA SER A 183 -2.41 -13.12 10.21
C SER A 183 -3.51 -12.93 9.17
N ASP A 184 -4.46 -12.03 9.42
CA ASP A 184 -5.55 -11.72 8.49
C ASP A 184 -5.02 -11.06 7.22
N LEU A 185 -4.09 -10.11 7.34
CA LEU A 185 -3.46 -9.51 6.16
C LEU A 185 -2.69 -10.54 5.36
N MET A 186 -1.88 -11.38 6.02
CA MET A 186 -1.08 -12.40 5.34
C MET A 186 -1.97 -13.44 4.65
N LEU A 187 -3.07 -13.86 5.28
CA LEU A 187 -4.04 -14.75 4.67
C LEU A 187 -4.68 -14.11 3.43
N LEU A 188 -5.08 -12.83 3.52
CA LEU A 188 -5.60 -12.08 2.39
C LEU A 188 -4.58 -11.99 1.24
N VAL A 189 -3.36 -11.56 1.54
CA VAL A 189 -2.26 -11.42 0.56
C VAL A 189 -1.99 -12.77 -0.10
N ARG A 190 -1.84 -13.84 0.68
CA ARG A 190 -1.62 -15.19 0.16
C ARG A 190 -2.76 -15.64 -0.75
N THR A 191 -4.00 -15.48 -0.32
CA THR A 191 -5.18 -15.90 -1.08
C THR A 191 -5.24 -15.18 -2.44
N VAL A 192 -5.00 -13.87 -2.45
CA VAL A 192 -4.99 -13.09 -3.69
C VAL A 192 -3.81 -13.49 -4.58
N VAL A 193 -2.60 -13.58 -4.04
CA VAL A 193 -1.40 -13.98 -4.79
C VAL A 193 -1.57 -15.37 -5.39
N GLN A 194 -2.06 -16.35 -4.63
CA GLN A 194 -2.33 -17.69 -5.13
C GLN A 194 -3.39 -17.67 -6.24
N SER A 195 -4.49 -16.95 -6.05
CA SER A 195 -5.54 -16.84 -7.07
C SER A 195 -5.02 -16.21 -8.36
N GLU A 196 -4.21 -15.14 -8.28
CA GLU A 196 -3.73 -14.40 -9.45
C GLU A 196 -2.58 -15.11 -10.17
N THR A 197 -1.77 -15.87 -9.44
CA THR A 197 -0.67 -16.65 -10.04
C THR A 197 -1.12 -18.01 -10.58
N ALA A 198 -2.21 -18.57 -10.05
CA ALA A 198 -2.77 -19.85 -10.53
C ALA A 198 -3.82 -19.68 -11.65
N SER A 199 -4.37 -18.49 -11.85
CA SER A 199 -5.47 -18.27 -12.79
C SER A 199 -5.27 -17.03 -13.65
N SER A 200 -5.46 -17.19 -14.97
CA SER A 200 -5.51 -16.10 -15.95
C SER A 200 -6.92 -15.51 -16.12
N GLN A 201 -7.84 -15.75 -15.19
CA GLN A 201 -9.20 -15.20 -15.28
C GLN A 201 -9.26 -13.73 -14.83
N THR A 202 -8.34 -13.30 -13.95
CA THR A 202 -8.26 -11.89 -13.52
C THR A 202 -7.41 -11.06 -14.49
N MET A 203 -7.60 -9.74 -14.51
CA MET A 203 -6.77 -8.83 -15.31
C MET A 203 -5.30 -8.93 -14.93
N VAL A 204 -5.01 -9.00 -13.62
CA VAL A 204 -3.65 -9.20 -13.10
C VAL A 204 -3.11 -10.57 -13.53
N GLY A 205 -3.88 -11.64 -13.37
CA GLY A 205 -3.46 -12.99 -13.76
C GLY A 205 -3.16 -13.14 -15.26
N ARG A 206 -3.94 -12.47 -16.13
CA ARG A 206 -3.61 -12.38 -17.57
C ARG A 206 -2.31 -11.63 -17.81
N GLY A 207 -2.14 -10.47 -17.16
CA GLY A 207 -0.91 -9.68 -17.26
C GLY A 207 0.30 -10.50 -16.82
N LEU A 208 0.21 -11.15 -15.66
CA LEU A 208 1.26 -12.03 -15.15
C LEU A 208 1.56 -13.17 -16.13
N ALA A 209 0.55 -13.85 -16.66
CA ALA A 209 0.73 -14.94 -17.63
C ALA A 209 1.44 -14.46 -18.92
N ALA A 210 1.07 -13.29 -19.43
CA ALA A 210 1.69 -12.69 -20.61
C ALA A 210 3.18 -12.35 -20.37
N GLU A 211 3.53 -11.96 -19.14
CA GLU A 211 4.89 -11.60 -18.74
C GLU A 211 5.72 -12.81 -18.21
N GLY A 212 5.24 -14.04 -18.44
CA GLY A 212 5.93 -15.28 -18.03
C GLY A 212 5.77 -15.66 -16.55
N GLY A 213 4.85 -15.00 -15.84
CA GLY A 213 4.52 -15.22 -14.44
C GLY A 213 5.12 -14.17 -13.49
N ALA A 214 4.83 -14.32 -12.20
CA ALA A 214 5.43 -13.52 -11.12
C ALA A 214 6.59 -14.25 -10.44
N ILE A 215 7.53 -13.48 -9.91
CA ILE A 215 8.43 -13.93 -8.84
C ILE A 215 7.64 -13.84 -7.53
N VAL A 216 7.59 -14.93 -6.76
CA VAL A 216 6.85 -15.00 -5.49
C VAL A 216 7.75 -15.52 -4.40
N SER A 217 7.84 -14.77 -3.31
CA SER A 217 8.60 -15.15 -2.13
C SER A 217 7.97 -16.38 -1.45
N PRO A 218 8.78 -17.39 -1.06
CA PRO A 218 8.29 -18.48 -0.22
C PRO A 218 7.63 -17.99 1.07
N LYS A 219 8.04 -16.84 1.60
CA LYS A 219 7.43 -16.22 2.79
C LYS A 219 5.95 -15.94 2.59
N ILE A 220 5.53 -15.52 1.39
CA ILE A 220 4.11 -15.25 1.10
C ILE A 220 3.29 -16.55 1.01
N LEU A 221 3.93 -17.64 0.59
CA LEU A 221 3.27 -18.94 0.42
C LEU A 221 3.23 -19.78 1.70
N ALA A 222 4.08 -19.47 2.68
CA ALA A 222 4.31 -20.27 3.89
C ALA A 222 3.45 -19.91 5.10
N TYR A 223 2.73 -18.77 5.09
CA TYR A 223 1.76 -18.40 6.13
C TYR A 223 0.41 -19.05 5.88
#